data_AF-A0A0R3PBF5-F1
#
_entry.id   AF-A0A0R3PBF5-F1
#
_cell.length_a   1.000
_cell.length_b   1.000
_cell.length_c   1.000
_cell.angle_alpha   90.00
_cell.angle_beta   90.00
_cell.angle_gamma   90.00
#
_symmetry.space_group_name_H-M   'P 1'
#
loop_
_entity.id
_entity.type
_entity.pdbx_description
1 polymer ?
#
loop_
_entity_poly.entity_id
_entity_poly.type
_entity_poly.pdbx_seq_one_letter_code
_entity_poly.pdbx_strand_id
1 'polypeptide(L)' 'EALQGLFVLIEFPIDLRTPYQWNCDDEIDDKGKLCKGWAEGGLCTMHKATMFLFCRKTCLCVGPSV' A
#
# COMPACT_ATOMS: atom_id res chain seq x y z
N GLU A 1 14.79 -38.99 17.51
CA GLU A 1 13.78 -38.84 18.59
C GLU A 1 13.73 -37.38 19.05
N ALA A 2 13.22 -36.47 18.22
CA ALA A 2 11.83 -36.00 18.24
C ALA A 2 11.54 -35.09 19.46
N LEU A 3 11.87 -33.79 19.38
CA LEU A 3 10.99 -32.68 18.94
C LEU A 3 9.99 -32.24 20.03
N GLN A 4 10.23 -31.08 20.65
CA GLN A 4 9.19 -30.11 21.08
C GLN A 4 9.83 -28.87 21.69
N GLY A 5 10.47 -28.08 20.80
CA GLY A 5 10.57 -26.65 21.03
C GLY A 5 9.17 -26.07 20.92
N LEU A 6 8.73 -25.41 21.98
CA LEU A 6 7.44 -24.74 22.13
C LEU A 6 7.34 -23.58 21.12
N PHE A 7 7.06 -23.89 19.86
CA PHE A 7 6.69 -22.92 18.84
C PHE A 7 5.23 -22.58 19.08
N VAL A 8 5.02 -21.57 19.92
CA VAL A 8 3.73 -20.96 20.20
C VAL A 8 3.11 -20.59 18.85
N LEU A 9 2.11 -21.36 18.43
CA LEU A 9 1.25 -21.04 17.30
C LEU A 9 0.37 -19.85 17.71
N ILE A 10 0.96 -18.66 17.63
CA ILE A 10 0.17 -17.45 17.51
C ILE A 10 -0.45 -17.51 16.11
N GLU A 11 -1.76 -17.73 16.03
CA GLU A 11 -2.58 -17.53 14.82
C GLU A 11 -2.60 -16.04 14.43
N PHE A 12 -1.44 -15.47 14.14
CA PHE A 12 -1.35 -14.24 13.41
C PHE A 12 -1.00 -14.61 11.97
N PRO A 13 -1.95 -14.62 11.03
CA PRO A 13 -1.68 -14.80 9.62
C PRO A 13 -1.02 -13.52 9.06
N ILE A 14 0.14 -13.16 9.57
CA ILE A 14 1.05 -12.25 8.88
C ILE A 14 1.86 -13.10 7.92
N ASP A 15 1.19 -13.47 6.83
CA ASP A 15 1.83 -14.09 5.68
C ASP A 15 2.77 -13.04 5.06
N LEU A 16 4.03 -13.07 5.49
CA LEU A 16 5.11 -12.21 4.98
C LEU A 16 5.45 -12.50 3.50
N ARG A 17 4.66 -13.33 2.81
CA ARG A 17 4.91 -13.83 1.47
C ARG A 17 3.81 -13.48 0.47
N THR A 18 2.64 -13.00 0.91
CA THR A 18 1.62 -12.48 0.00
C THR A 18 1.87 -11.01 -0.34
N PRO A 19 2.06 -10.66 -1.64
CA PRO A 19 2.08 -9.27 -2.04
C PRO A 19 0.74 -8.62 -1.71
N TYR A 20 0.78 -7.36 -1.26
CA TYR A 20 -0.44 -6.56 -1.11
C TYR A 20 -1.13 -6.50 -2.48
N GLN A 21 -2.36 -7.04 -2.55
CA GLN A 21 -3.21 -6.96 -3.73
C GLN A 21 -4.17 -5.80 -3.51
N TRP A 22 -4.20 -4.84 -4.45
CA TRP A 22 -5.11 -3.70 -4.40
C TRP A 22 -5.98 -3.68 -5.65
N ASN A 23 -7.22 -3.18 -5.50
CA ASN A 23 -8.18 -3.05 -6.59
C ASN A 23 -8.49 -1.58 -6.86
N CYS A 24 -8.25 -1.13 -8.09
CA CYS A 24 -8.38 0.26 -8.48
C CYS A 24 -9.81 0.82 -8.47
N ASP A 25 -10.81 -0.05 -8.47
CA ASP A 25 -12.21 0.34 -8.30
C ASP A 25 -12.55 0.70 -6.84
N ASP A 26 -11.83 0.10 -5.88
CA ASP A 26 -12.03 0.31 -4.44
C ASP A 26 -11.15 1.45 -3.90
N GLU A 27 -10.09 1.81 -4.63
CA GLU A 27 -9.22 2.91 -4.23
C GLU A 27 -9.85 4.28 -4.43
N ILE A 28 -9.72 5.14 -3.43
CA ILE A 28 -10.23 6.51 -3.45
C ILE A 28 -9.17 7.52 -3.05
N ASP A 29 -9.23 8.68 -3.69
CA ASP A 29 -8.39 9.83 -3.35
C ASP A 29 -9.17 10.76 -2.42
N ASP A 30 -8.77 10.79 -1.16
CA ASP A 30 -9.34 11.67 -0.13
C ASP A 30 -9.06 13.16 -0.43
N LYS A 31 -7.93 13.45 -1.10
CA LYS A 31 -7.55 14.83 -1.46
C LYS A 31 -7.95 15.24 -2.88
N GLY A 32 -8.65 14.35 -3.61
CA GLY A 32 -9.23 14.61 -4.93
C GLY A 32 -8.23 15.23 -5.91
N LYS A 33 -8.52 16.45 -6.39
CA LYS A 33 -7.71 17.13 -7.42
C LYS A 33 -6.25 17.42 -7.01
N LEU A 34 -5.97 17.52 -5.70
CA LEU A 34 -4.61 17.75 -5.21
C LEU A 34 -3.70 16.54 -5.49
N CYS A 35 -4.28 15.33 -5.50
CA CYS A 35 -3.53 14.11 -5.76
C CYS A 35 -2.88 14.11 -7.14
N LYS A 36 -3.53 14.71 -8.15
CA LYS A 36 -2.93 14.87 -9.48
C LYS A 36 -1.67 15.73 -9.43
N GLY A 37 -1.77 16.92 -8.82
CA GLY A 37 -0.61 17.82 -8.72
C GLY A 37 0.52 17.23 -7.87
N TRP A 38 0.18 16.47 -6.84
CA TRP A 38 1.17 15.75 -6.03
C TRP A 38 1.83 14.60 -6.79
N ALA A 39 1.07 13.89 -7.61
CA ALA A 39 1.61 12.85 -8.48
C ALA A 39 2.55 13.43 -9.54
N GLU A 40 2.17 14.54 -10.19
CA GLU A 40 3.00 15.30 -11.13
C GLU A 40 4.26 15.85 -10.46
N GLY A 41 4.17 16.24 -9.18
CA GLY A 41 5.32 16.67 -8.37
C GLY A 41 6.22 15.52 -7.87
N GLY A 42 5.92 14.26 -8.20
CA GLY A 42 6.71 13.09 -7.78
C GLY A 42 6.49 12.66 -6.32
N LEU A 43 5.46 13.16 -5.64
CA LEU A 43 5.19 12.83 -4.23
C LEU A 43 4.75 11.38 -4.06
N CYS A 44 4.19 10.73 -5.09
CA CYS A 44 3.88 9.30 -5.05
C CYS A 44 5.12 8.44 -4.77
N THR A 45 6.32 8.93 -5.10
CA THR A 45 7.59 8.22 -4.86
C THR A 45 8.30 8.74 -3.61
N MET A 46 8.34 10.05 -3.40
CA MET A 46 9.05 10.68 -2.28
C MET A 46 8.32 10.54 -0.95
N HIS A 47 6.98 10.61 -0.96
CA HIS A 47 6.13 10.61 0.22
C HIS A 47 5.10 9.47 0.16
N LYS A 48 5.59 8.24 -0.07
CA LYS A 48 4.75 7.05 -0.28
C LYS A 48 3.69 6.85 0.79
N ALA A 49 4.07 6.94 2.07
CA ALA A 49 3.13 6.74 3.18
C ALA A 49 2.00 7.78 3.18
N THR A 50 2.34 9.06 2.99
CA THR A 50 1.37 10.15 2.93
C THR A 50 0.46 10.01 1.71
N MET A 51 1.02 9.68 0.55
CA MET A 51 0.23 9.47 -0.66
C MET A 51 -0.63 8.21 -0.57
N PHE A 52 -0.15 7.16 0.11
CA PHE A 52 -0.94 5.97 0.39
C PHE A 52 -2.08 6.24 1.39
N LEU A 53 -2.03 7.30 2.19
CA LEU A 53 -3.17 7.65 3.05
C LEU A 53 -4.22 8.47 2.28
N PHE A 54 -3.76 9.37 1.40
CA PHE A 54 -4.63 10.42 0.85
C PHE A 54 -4.93 10.31 -0.64
N CYS A 55 -4.06 9.65 -1.39
CA CYS A 55 -4.04 9.64 -2.85
C CYS A 55 -3.78 8.22 -3.37
N ARG A 56 -4.43 7.23 -2.74
CA ARG A 56 -4.22 5.80 -3.07
C ARG A 56 -4.54 5.53 -4.52
N LYS A 57 -5.68 6.00 -5.02
CA LYS A 57 -6.11 5.73 -6.38
C LYS A 57 -5.15 6.36 -7.39
N THR A 58 -4.85 7.64 -7.22
CA THR A 58 -3.94 8.33 -8.14
C THR A 58 -2.55 7.67 -8.15
N CYS A 59 -1.96 7.42 -6.98
CA CYS A 59 -0.58 6.92 -6.93
C CYS A 59 -0.44 5.41 -7.23
N LEU A 60 -1.45 4.58 -6.95
CA LEU A 60 -1.39 3.13 -7.18
C LEU A 60 -1.93 2.71 -8.54
N CYS A 61 -2.91 3.42 -9.09
CA CYS A 61 -3.65 2.99 -10.28
C CYS A 61 -3.42 3.86 -11.51
N VAL A 62 -3.34 5.18 -11.35
CA VAL A 62 -3.02 6.09 -12.45
C VAL A 62 -1.50 6.15 -12.64
N GLY A 63 -0.78 6.18 -11.52
CA GLY A 63 0.67 6.34 -11.49
C GLY A 63 1.10 7.80 -11.67
N PRO A 64 2.34 8.15 -11.29
CA PRO A 64 2.91 9.45 -11.60
C PRO A 64 3.05 9.58 -13.12
N SER A 65 2.50 10.64 -13.70
CA SER A 65 2.73 11.02 -15.10
C SER A 65 4.12 11.66 -15.21
N VAL A 66 5.16 10.81 -15.18
CA VAL A 66 6.55 11.20 -15.46
C VAL A 66 6.98 10.65 -16.80
#